data_AF-A0A0F9WSN2-F1
#
_entry.id   AF-A0A0F9WSN2-F1
#
_cell.length_a   1.000
_cell.length_b   1.000
_cell.length_c   1.000
_cell.angle_alpha   90.00
_cell.angle_beta   90.00
_cell.angle_gamma   90.00
#
_symmetry.space_group_name_H-M   'P 1'
#
loop_
_entity.id
_entity.type
_entity.pdbx_description
1 polymer ?
#
loop_
_entity_poly.entity_id
_entity_poly.type
_entity_poly.pdbx_seq_one_letter_code
_entity_poly.pdbx_strand_id
1 'polypeptide(L)'
;MKNCVIAITAVCLLIAAGAAGGVVVDNDLFPAGGGRYSTDDTADFALYACEIISMELSSSPGAISLSPPGPGESFAVDSFFDITVELVRGGGWEVDSFFDITSTFLIAYGAGGGGGGAGGCTYEIELIAMVLTGTFEDGTSFILQESPSLASTGVHITEPLPDDQWQIDSFFDVYFELTVGDGPVVAASGPQRMTLVPEPASAVLFVLAGLIATARRRRRRT
;
A
#
# COMPACT_ATOMS: atom_id res chain seq x y z
N MET A 1 -41.50 -14.55 23.14
CA MET A 1 -40.03 -14.37 23.17
C MET A 1 -39.52 -14.28 21.73
N LYS A 2 -39.75 -13.15 21.09
CA LYS A 2 -39.26 -12.79 19.75
C LYS A 2 -38.53 -11.48 20.01
N ASN A 3 -37.23 -11.39 19.69
CA ASN A 3 -36.42 -10.16 19.50
C ASN A 3 -34.90 -10.35 19.62
N CYS A 4 -34.37 -11.54 19.95
CA CYS A 4 -32.90 -11.70 20.13
C CYS A 4 -32.09 -12.09 18.87
N VAL A 5 -32.71 -12.38 17.72
CA VAL A 5 -32.00 -13.02 16.59
C VAL A 5 -31.55 -12.04 15.49
N ILE A 6 -32.02 -10.79 15.52
CA ILE A 6 -31.71 -9.79 14.47
C ILE A 6 -30.35 -9.11 14.71
N ALA A 7 -29.83 -9.10 15.93
CA ALA A 7 -28.59 -8.38 16.27
C ALA A 7 -27.29 -9.04 15.76
N ILE A 8 -27.23 -10.37 15.61
CA ILE A 8 -25.97 -11.07 15.30
C ILE A 8 -25.65 -11.05 13.79
N THR A 9 -26.67 -10.90 12.93
CA THR A 9 -26.46 -10.91 11.47
C THR A 9 -25.96 -9.57 10.94
N ALA A 10 -26.21 -8.47 11.66
CA ALA A 10 -25.65 -7.16 11.33
C ALA A 10 -24.14 -7.07 11.65
N VAL A 11 -23.65 -7.78 12.67
CA VAL A 11 -22.23 -7.73 13.07
C VAL A 11 -21.31 -8.41 12.05
N CYS A 12 -21.77 -9.44 11.34
CA CYS A 12 -20.95 -10.09 10.30
C CYS A 12 -21.07 -9.44 8.91
N LEU A 13 -22.12 -8.63 8.67
CA LEU A 13 -22.30 -7.94 7.38
C LEU A 13 -21.70 -6.52 7.38
N LEU A 14 -21.28 -6.02 8.54
CA LEU A 14 -20.59 -4.72 8.69
C LEU A 14 -19.07 -4.79 8.49
N ILE A 15 -18.49 -5.98 8.26
CA ILE A 15 -17.03 -6.11 8.02
C ILE A 15 -16.69 -6.05 6.52
N ALA A 16 -17.69 -6.16 5.63
CA ALA A 16 -17.48 -6.11 4.18
C ALA A 16 -17.61 -4.69 3.58
N ALA A 17 -17.67 -3.65 4.41
CA ALA A 17 -17.71 -2.26 3.99
C ALA A 17 -16.64 -1.46 4.75
N GLY A 18 -15.45 -1.35 4.16
CA GLY A 18 -14.45 -0.35 4.56
C GLY A 18 -13.76 -0.58 5.91
N ALA A 19 -13.26 -1.78 6.18
CA ALA A 19 -12.16 -1.92 7.13
C ALA A 19 -10.86 -1.85 6.33
N ALA A 20 -10.01 -0.86 6.62
CA ALA A 20 -8.59 -0.89 6.28
C ALA A 20 -8.03 -2.21 6.80
N GLY A 21 -7.86 -3.18 5.89
CA GLY A 21 -7.64 -4.57 6.25
C GLY A 21 -6.16 -4.85 6.21
N GLY A 22 -5.52 -4.92 7.37
CA GLY A 22 -4.13 -5.37 7.46
C GLY A 22 -3.96 -6.78 6.84
N VAL A 23 -2.77 -7.05 6.33
CA VAL A 23 -2.38 -8.33 5.74
C VAL A 23 -1.87 -9.26 6.83
N VAL A 24 -2.32 -10.51 6.82
CA VAL A 24 -1.82 -11.53 7.75
C VAL A 24 -0.66 -12.28 7.11
N VAL A 25 0.49 -12.31 7.80
CA VAL A 25 1.74 -12.91 7.35
C VAL A 25 2.42 -13.69 8.48
N ASP A 26 3.45 -14.47 8.16
CA ASP A 26 4.13 -15.35 9.12
C ASP A 26 5.33 -14.67 9.83
N ASN A 27 5.59 -13.39 9.56
CA ASN A 27 6.66 -12.59 10.18
C ASN A 27 6.34 -11.09 10.14
N ASP A 28 7.08 -10.28 10.88
CA ASP A 28 6.94 -8.82 10.97
C ASP A 28 7.89 -8.05 10.04
N LEU A 29 8.45 -8.69 9.01
CA LEU A 29 9.49 -8.08 8.17
C LEU A 29 8.93 -7.04 7.20
N PHE A 30 9.76 -6.07 6.84
CA PHE A 30 9.45 -5.02 5.86
C PHE A 30 10.32 -5.12 4.57
N PRO A 31 9.73 -4.97 3.37
CA PRO A 31 8.29 -5.05 3.14
C PRO A 31 7.80 -6.46 3.51
N ALA A 32 6.50 -6.58 3.82
CA ALA A 32 5.89 -7.89 3.95
C ALA A 32 6.17 -8.69 2.67
N GLY A 33 6.61 -9.95 2.78
CA GLY A 33 6.94 -10.75 1.59
C GLY A 33 5.72 -10.93 0.68
N GLY A 34 5.82 -10.52 -0.59
CA GLY A 34 4.68 -10.47 -1.52
C GLY A 34 3.78 -9.24 -1.34
N GLY A 35 4.17 -8.32 -0.45
CA GLY A 35 3.46 -7.09 -0.16
C GLY A 35 3.32 -6.22 -1.40
N ARG A 36 2.07 -5.86 -1.69
CA ARG A 36 1.68 -4.98 -2.78
C ARG A 36 1.05 -3.73 -2.18
N TYR A 37 1.59 -2.56 -2.48
CA TYR A 37 0.96 -1.30 -2.17
C TYR A 37 0.29 -0.78 -3.44
N SER A 38 -0.98 -0.38 -3.37
CA SER A 38 -1.66 0.22 -4.50
C SER A 38 -2.50 1.42 -4.10
N THR A 39 -2.75 2.27 -5.09
CA THR A 39 -3.70 3.38 -5.05
C THR A 39 -4.49 3.41 -6.35
N ASP A 40 -5.78 3.68 -6.23
CA ASP A 40 -6.67 4.05 -7.34
C ASP A 40 -7.07 5.55 -7.24
N ASP A 41 -6.45 6.29 -6.31
CA ASP A 41 -6.62 7.74 -6.23
C ASP A 41 -5.92 8.39 -7.42
N THR A 42 -6.41 9.57 -7.82
CA THR A 42 -5.84 10.30 -8.96
C THR A 42 -5.11 11.56 -8.55
N ALA A 43 -4.08 11.91 -9.32
CA ALA A 43 -3.26 13.10 -9.09
C ALA A 43 -2.93 13.80 -10.41
N ASP A 44 -3.30 15.07 -10.50
CA ASP A 44 -3.23 15.85 -11.74
C ASP A 44 -1.95 16.68 -11.83
N PHE A 45 -1.40 16.77 -13.04
CA PHE A 45 -0.37 17.72 -13.44
C PHE A 45 -0.97 18.69 -14.45
N ALA A 46 -1.68 19.69 -13.95
CA ALA A 46 -2.53 20.58 -14.75
C ALA A 46 -1.83 21.22 -15.96
N LEU A 47 -0.54 21.57 -15.85
CA LEU A 47 0.22 22.17 -16.95
C LEU A 47 0.39 21.22 -18.15
N TYR A 48 0.50 19.93 -17.90
CA TYR A 48 0.78 18.92 -18.91
C TYR A 48 -0.46 18.18 -19.38
N ALA A 49 -1.64 18.50 -18.80
CA ALA A 49 -2.86 17.72 -18.99
C ALA A 49 -2.60 16.22 -18.80
N CYS A 50 -1.83 15.91 -17.76
CA CYS A 50 -1.40 14.57 -17.38
C CYS A 50 -1.98 14.23 -16.01
N GLU A 51 -2.35 12.98 -15.78
CA GLU A 51 -2.93 12.48 -14.53
C GLU A 51 -2.33 11.11 -14.20
N ILE A 52 -1.89 10.90 -12.96
CA ILE A 52 -1.68 9.54 -12.42
C ILE A 52 -3.06 9.02 -12.06
N ILE A 53 -3.43 7.87 -12.60
CA ILE A 53 -4.73 7.25 -12.33
C ILE A 53 -4.64 5.96 -11.52
N SER A 54 -3.47 5.30 -11.56
CA SER A 54 -3.17 4.18 -10.68
C SER A 54 -1.66 4.06 -10.48
N MET A 55 -1.27 3.58 -9.31
CA MET A 55 0.12 3.23 -9.02
C MET A 55 0.17 1.99 -8.14
N GLU A 56 1.14 1.13 -8.43
CA GLU A 56 1.40 -0.10 -7.69
C GLU A 56 2.89 -0.26 -7.40
N LEU A 57 3.20 -0.58 -6.15
CA LEU A 57 4.53 -0.94 -5.67
C LEU A 57 4.46 -2.39 -5.18
N SER A 58 5.14 -3.31 -5.87
CA SER A 58 5.10 -4.75 -5.56
C SER A 58 6.46 -5.25 -5.10
N SER A 59 6.54 -5.82 -3.89
CA SER A 59 7.80 -6.38 -3.41
C SER A 59 8.14 -7.63 -4.21
N SER A 60 9.33 -7.70 -4.81
CA SER A 60 9.71 -8.90 -5.55
C SER A 60 9.81 -10.11 -4.58
N PRO A 61 9.46 -11.35 -5.00
CA PRO A 61 9.55 -12.53 -4.14
C PRO A 61 10.97 -12.88 -3.65
N GLY A 62 11.99 -12.19 -4.16
CA GLY A 62 13.40 -12.29 -3.75
C GLY A 62 13.94 -11.00 -3.12
N ALA A 63 13.10 -9.99 -2.88
CA ALA A 63 13.48 -8.78 -2.18
C ALA A 63 13.95 -9.13 -0.75
N ILE A 64 14.98 -8.43 -0.29
CA ILE A 64 15.44 -8.57 1.08
C ILE A 64 14.34 -8.03 1.98
N SER A 65 13.74 -8.88 2.82
CA SER A 65 12.85 -8.42 3.88
C SER A 65 13.69 -8.12 5.12
N LEU A 66 13.58 -6.91 5.67
CA LEU A 66 14.35 -6.45 6.83
C LEU A 66 13.51 -6.52 8.09
N SER A 67 14.15 -6.88 9.20
CA SER A 67 13.54 -6.73 10.52
C SER A 67 13.30 -5.23 10.79
N PRO A 68 12.11 -4.84 11.30
CA PRO A 68 11.85 -3.46 11.65
C PRO A 68 12.87 -2.91 12.65
N PRO A 69 13.15 -1.59 12.65
CA PRO A 69 14.16 -1.01 13.52
C PRO A 69 13.73 -1.10 14.99
N GLY A 70 14.70 -1.29 15.89
CA GLY A 70 14.45 -1.23 17.33
C GLY A 70 14.13 0.19 17.82
N PRO A 71 13.74 0.35 19.10
CA PRO A 71 13.48 1.66 19.68
C PRO A 71 14.68 2.61 19.56
N GLY A 72 14.47 3.77 18.93
CA GLY A 72 15.52 4.77 18.69
C GLY A 72 16.42 4.46 17.50
N GLU A 73 16.16 3.37 16.78
CA GLU A 73 16.84 3.02 15.54
C GLU A 73 16.02 3.48 14.33
N SER A 74 16.72 3.67 13.22
CA SER A 74 16.14 3.82 11.89
C SER A 74 17.07 3.17 10.88
N PHE A 75 16.52 2.77 9.74
CA PHE A 75 17.31 2.36 8.60
C PHE A 75 16.75 2.99 7.34
N ALA A 76 17.65 3.22 6.39
CA ALA A 76 17.28 3.56 5.02
C ALA A 76 17.52 2.34 4.15
N VAL A 77 16.65 2.14 3.17
CA VAL A 77 16.81 1.05 2.21
C VAL A 77 16.58 1.56 0.82
N ASP A 78 17.42 1.05 -0.07
CA ASP A 78 17.30 1.26 -1.49
C ASP A 78 16.59 0.07 -2.12
N SER A 79 15.54 0.35 -2.89
CA SER A 79 14.92 -0.52 -3.88
C SER A 79 14.38 -1.86 -3.36
N PHE A 80 13.08 -1.88 -3.01
CA PHE A 80 12.34 -3.10 -2.67
C PHE A 80 11.26 -3.49 -3.68
N PHE A 81 10.82 -2.53 -4.48
CA PHE A 81 9.58 -2.62 -5.22
C PHE A 81 9.82 -2.55 -6.72
N ASP A 82 9.12 -3.42 -7.44
CA ASP A 82 8.77 -3.16 -8.83
C ASP A 82 7.64 -2.12 -8.84
N ILE A 83 7.71 -1.12 -9.72
CA ILE A 83 6.79 0.02 -9.71
C ILE A 83 6.03 0.08 -11.03
N THR A 84 4.71 -0.04 -10.95
CA THR A 84 3.83 0.16 -12.11
C THR A 84 3.08 1.47 -11.94
N VAL A 85 3.06 2.30 -12.98
CA VAL A 85 2.33 3.57 -12.96
C VAL A 85 1.52 3.70 -14.23
N GLU A 86 0.26 4.07 -14.06
CA GLU A 86 -0.60 4.40 -15.18
C GLU A 86 -0.78 5.92 -15.23
N LEU A 87 -0.36 6.49 -16.37
CA LEU A 87 -0.42 7.92 -16.67
C LEU A 87 -1.37 8.15 -17.84
N VAL A 88 -2.26 9.12 -17.71
CA VAL A 88 -3.14 9.55 -18.79
C VAL A 88 -2.72 10.93 -19.24
N ARG A 89 -2.47 11.13 -20.53
CA ARG A 89 -2.13 12.44 -21.11
C ARG A 89 -3.03 12.77 -22.29
N GLY A 90 -3.67 13.94 -22.24
CA GLY A 90 -4.47 14.45 -23.37
C GLY A 90 -5.65 13.55 -23.79
N GLY A 91 -6.13 12.66 -22.90
CA GLY A 91 -7.20 11.70 -23.17
C GLY A 91 -6.76 10.38 -23.80
N GLY A 92 -5.45 10.19 -24.03
CA GLY A 92 -4.83 8.90 -24.33
C GLY A 92 -4.37 8.20 -23.05
N TRP A 93 -4.47 6.86 -23.04
CA TRP A 93 -4.08 6.01 -21.91
C TRP A 93 -2.65 5.52 -22.13
N GLU A 94 -1.77 5.77 -21.18
CA GLU A 94 -0.41 5.23 -21.19
C GLU A 94 -0.15 4.44 -19.91
N VAL A 95 0.09 3.14 -20.09
CA VAL A 95 0.52 2.27 -19.00
C VAL A 95 2.01 2.06 -19.17
N ASP A 96 2.80 2.50 -18.19
CA ASP A 96 4.22 2.19 -18.13
C ASP A 96 4.54 1.33 -16.91
N SER A 97 5.41 0.35 -17.10
CA SER A 97 5.84 -0.56 -16.06
C SER A 97 7.34 -0.40 -15.88
N PHE A 98 7.74 0.10 -14.71
CA PHE A 98 9.13 0.35 -14.38
C PHE A 98 9.67 -0.78 -13.51
N PHE A 99 10.74 -1.40 -13.97
CA PHE A 99 11.47 -2.42 -13.22
C PHE A 99 12.81 -1.83 -12.79
N ASP A 100 13.28 -2.17 -11.59
CA ASP A 100 14.57 -1.74 -11.04
C ASP A 100 14.73 -0.21 -10.87
N ILE A 101 13.74 0.42 -10.22
CA ILE A 101 13.81 1.85 -9.88
C ILE A 101 14.42 2.04 -8.50
N THR A 102 15.36 2.99 -8.42
CA THR A 102 15.92 3.47 -7.15
C THR A 102 14.85 4.24 -6.37
N SER A 103 14.27 3.56 -5.38
CA SER A 103 13.43 4.18 -4.35
C SER A 103 14.13 4.09 -3.00
N THR A 104 14.31 5.19 -2.29
CA THR A 104 14.86 5.18 -0.94
C THR A 104 13.75 5.38 0.09
N PHE A 105 13.57 4.40 0.97
CA PHE A 105 12.66 4.51 2.12
C PHE A 105 13.45 4.68 3.40
N LEU A 106 13.00 5.58 4.27
CA LEU A 106 13.42 5.68 5.67
C LEU A 106 12.33 5.07 6.56
N ILE A 107 12.73 4.18 7.46
CA ILE A 107 11.83 3.56 8.43
C ILE A 107 12.37 3.84 9.82
N ALA A 108 11.52 4.40 10.69
CA ALA A 108 11.86 4.77 12.04
C ALA A 108 10.86 4.18 13.03
N TYR A 109 11.34 3.86 14.24
CA TYR A 109 10.47 3.45 15.32
C TYR A 109 9.55 4.61 15.76
N GLY A 110 8.24 4.43 15.64
CA GLY A 110 7.25 5.48 15.90
C GLY A 110 7.10 5.80 17.39
N ALA A 111 6.80 7.06 17.68
CA ALA A 111 6.56 7.56 19.04
C ALA A 111 5.21 7.04 19.59
N GLY A 112 5.17 5.76 19.96
CA GLY A 112 3.96 5.10 20.46
C GLY A 112 4.00 3.58 20.42
N GLY A 113 4.97 2.97 19.73
CA GLY A 113 5.15 1.52 19.69
C GLY A 113 5.42 0.97 21.09
N GLY A 114 4.70 -0.09 21.48
CA GLY A 114 5.01 -0.84 22.70
C GLY A 114 6.42 -1.41 22.60
N GLY A 115 7.31 -0.95 23.47
CA GLY A 115 8.75 -1.18 23.37
C GLY A 115 9.15 -2.63 23.08
N GLY A 116 9.83 -2.84 21.95
CA GLY A 116 10.87 -3.86 21.72
C GLY A 116 10.61 -5.27 22.28
N GLY A 117 9.37 -5.75 22.20
CA GLY A 117 8.96 -7.07 22.65
C GLY A 117 7.80 -7.59 21.79
N ALA A 118 7.35 -8.82 22.02
CA ALA A 118 6.32 -9.55 21.27
C ALA A 118 4.90 -8.94 21.30
N GLY A 119 4.79 -7.61 21.25
CA GLY A 119 3.57 -6.83 21.14
C GLY A 119 3.60 -5.96 19.88
N GLY A 120 2.43 -5.46 19.48
CA GLY A 120 2.32 -4.66 18.27
C GLY A 120 3.12 -3.36 18.32
N CYS A 121 3.69 -3.00 17.17
CA CYS A 121 4.55 -1.82 17.00
C CYS A 121 4.01 -0.91 15.91
N THR A 122 4.37 0.36 15.99
CA THR A 122 4.08 1.37 14.96
C THR A 122 5.38 2.01 14.53
N TYR A 123 5.59 2.05 13.22
CA TYR A 123 6.77 2.58 12.57
C TYR A 123 6.35 3.73 11.67
N GLU A 124 7.14 4.79 11.68
CA GLU A 124 7.01 5.90 10.75
C GLU A 124 7.79 5.54 9.48
N ILE A 125 7.16 5.72 8.33
CA ILE A 125 7.77 5.49 7.02
C ILE A 125 7.84 6.81 6.28
N GLU A 126 8.93 7.03 5.57
CA GLU A 126 9.08 8.14 4.64
C GLU A 126 9.72 7.65 3.34
N LEU A 127 9.10 7.95 2.19
CA LEU A 127 9.75 7.81 0.89
C LEU A 127 10.61 9.07 0.67
N ILE A 128 11.93 8.90 0.67
CA ILE A 128 12.91 9.99 0.62
C ILE A 128 13.27 10.35 -0.83
N ALA A 129 13.23 9.37 -1.72
CA ALA A 129 13.57 9.56 -3.11
C ALA A 129 12.91 8.48 -3.97
N MET A 130 12.41 8.89 -5.13
CA MET A 130 12.03 8.01 -6.22
C MET A 130 12.13 8.79 -7.52
N VAL A 131 12.67 8.18 -8.57
CA VAL A 131 12.76 8.81 -9.90
C VAL A 131 12.41 7.78 -10.96
N LEU A 132 11.37 8.07 -11.73
CA LEU A 132 10.86 7.29 -12.85
C LEU A 132 11.09 8.07 -14.14
N THR A 133 11.63 7.44 -15.17
CA THR A 133 11.85 8.06 -16.48
C THR A 133 11.19 7.22 -17.55
N GLY A 134 10.38 7.84 -18.40
CA GLY A 134 9.68 7.16 -19.49
C GLY A 134 9.53 8.05 -20.72
N THR A 135 8.76 7.56 -21.70
CA THR A 135 8.44 8.30 -22.92
C THR A 135 6.96 8.10 -23.25
N PHE A 136 6.26 9.20 -23.53
CA PHE A 136 4.89 9.17 -24.03
C PHE A 136 4.82 8.54 -25.43
N GLU A 137 3.63 8.15 -25.89
CA GLU A 137 3.41 7.57 -27.23
C GLU A 137 3.88 8.49 -28.36
N ASP A 138 3.82 9.80 -28.14
CA ASP A 138 4.29 10.83 -29.08
C ASP A 138 5.83 10.97 -29.13
N GLY A 139 6.55 10.17 -28.33
CA GLY A 139 8.00 10.17 -28.20
C GLY A 139 8.57 11.21 -27.25
N THR A 140 7.72 12.00 -26.58
CA THR A 140 8.17 12.99 -25.58
C THR A 140 8.63 12.26 -24.32
N SER A 141 9.84 12.56 -23.83
CA SER A 141 10.33 12.00 -22.56
C SER A 141 9.62 12.63 -21.35
N PHE A 142 9.56 11.90 -20.25
CA PHE A 142 9.15 12.45 -18.96
C PHE A 142 9.98 11.93 -17.80
N ILE A 143 9.94 12.68 -16.70
CA ILE A 143 10.49 12.32 -15.41
C ILE A 143 9.39 12.51 -14.37
N LEU A 144 8.99 11.42 -13.71
CA LEU A 144 8.09 11.43 -12.57
C LEU A 144 8.90 11.12 -11.31
N GLN A 145 8.93 12.01 -10.34
CA GLN A 145 9.78 11.88 -9.17
C GLN A 145 9.05 12.24 -7.88
N GLU A 146 9.56 11.74 -6.76
CA GLU A 146 9.17 12.20 -5.41
C GLU A 146 9.48 13.70 -5.25
N SER A 147 8.60 14.45 -4.58
CA SER A 147 8.76 15.91 -4.41
C SER A 147 9.76 16.24 -3.30
N PRO A 148 10.89 16.90 -3.61
CA PRO A 148 11.86 17.31 -2.58
C PRO A 148 11.34 18.36 -1.60
N SER A 149 10.17 18.94 -1.88
CA SER A 149 9.58 20.04 -1.11
C SER A 149 8.49 19.59 -0.13
N LEU A 150 7.99 18.37 -0.27
CA LEU A 150 6.87 17.83 0.51
C LEU A 150 7.18 16.40 0.94
N ALA A 151 7.34 16.19 2.24
CA ALA A 151 7.69 14.88 2.78
C ALA A 151 6.59 13.83 2.50
N SER A 152 6.97 12.75 1.82
CA SER A 152 6.12 11.60 1.51
C SER A 152 6.10 10.62 2.70
N THR A 153 5.17 10.82 3.64
CA THR A 153 5.16 10.14 4.95
C THR A 153 4.04 9.12 5.11
N GLY A 154 4.21 8.19 6.04
CA GLY A 154 3.25 7.14 6.32
C GLY A 154 3.52 6.38 7.60
N VAL A 155 2.78 5.29 7.77
CA VAL A 155 2.81 4.47 8.97
C VAL A 155 2.76 2.99 8.58
N HIS A 156 3.59 2.20 9.26
CA HIS A 156 3.55 0.74 9.23
C HIS A 156 3.29 0.21 10.63
N ILE A 157 2.26 -0.62 10.76
CA ILE A 157 1.78 -1.15 12.02
C ILE A 157 1.89 -2.66 11.96
N THR A 158 2.51 -3.24 12.97
CA THR A 158 2.57 -4.69 13.16
C THR A 158 1.78 -5.04 14.42
N GLU A 159 0.98 -6.11 14.36
CA GLU A 159 0.25 -6.66 15.50
C GLU A 159 0.42 -8.17 15.52
N PRO A 160 1.01 -8.76 16.56
CA PRO A 160 1.14 -10.21 16.66
C PRO A 160 -0.23 -10.84 16.88
N LEU A 161 -0.49 -11.92 16.14
CA LEU A 161 -1.66 -12.76 16.26
C LEU A 161 -1.30 -14.09 16.94
N PRO A 162 -2.30 -14.89 17.37
CA PRO A 162 -2.05 -16.29 17.74
C PRO A 162 -1.38 -17.07 16.60
N ASP A 163 -0.75 -18.19 16.94
CA ASP A 163 -0.10 -19.11 15.98
C ASP A 163 1.12 -18.53 15.24
N ASP A 164 1.87 -17.62 15.89
CA ASP A 164 3.07 -16.96 15.35
C ASP A 164 2.81 -16.15 14.05
N GLN A 165 1.57 -15.74 13.83
CA GLN A 165 1.19 -14.87 12.72
C GLN A 165 1.26 -13.39 13.11
N TRP A 166 1.28 -12.52 12.11
CA TRP A 166 1.30 -11.08 12.27
C TRP A 166 0.26 -10.43 11.38
N GLN A 167 -0.49 -9.48 11.91
CA GLN A 167 -1.31 -8.57 11.13
C GLN A 167 -0.50 -7.31 10.86
N ILE A 168 -0.36 -6.95 9.59
CA ILE A 168 0.38 -5.78 9.14
C ILE A 168 -0.58 -4.81 8.46
N ASP A 169 -0.68 -3.58 8.96
CA ASP A 169 -1.37 -2.49 8.27
C ASP A 169 -0.35 -1.41 7.91
N SER A 170 -0.38 -0.93 6.67
CA SER A 170 0.66 -0.03 6.18
C SER A 170 0.13 0.89 5.09
N PHE A 171 0.42 2.18 5.22
CA PHE A 171 0.15 3.17 4.20
C PHE A 171 1.20 4.27 4.20
N PHE A 172 1.36 4.96 3.07
CA PHE A 172 2.11 6.20 2.99
C PHE A 172 1.56 7.08 1.87
N ASP A 173 1.58 8.38 2.10
CA ASP A 173 1.17 9.39 1.14
C ASP A 173 2.40 9.83 0.35
N VAL A 174 2.34 9.79 -0.98
CA VAL A 174 3.45 10.18 -1.87
C VAL A 174 3.15 11.46 -2.61
N TYR A 175 4.05 12.44 -2.49
CA TYR A 175 3.97 13.68 -3.27
C TYR A 175 4.85 13.56 -4.52
N PHE A 176 4.27 13.87 -5.68
CA PHE A 176 4.94 13.75 -6.96
C PHE A 176 5.21 15.09 -7.64
N GLU A 177 6.29 15.10 -8.41
CA GLU A 177 6.62 16.12 -9.40
C GLU A 177 6.82 15.48 -10.77
N LEU A 178 6.29 16.11 -11.81
CA LEU A 178 6.42 15.69 -13.21
C LEU A 178 7.19 16.73 -14.01
N THR A 179 8.13 16.26 -14.82
CA THR A 179 8.79 17.03 -15.88
C THR A 179 8.50 16.35 -17.22
N VAL A 180 8.09 17.12 -18.22
CA VAL A 180 7.84 16.60 -19.58
C VAL A 180 8.74 17.32 -20.58
N GLY A 181 9.52 16.56 -21.34
CA GLY A 181 10.58 17.05 -22.22
C GLY A 181 11.56 17.96 -21.45
N ASP A 182 11.83 19.13 -22.02
CA ASP A 182 12.61 20.20 -21.38
C ASP A 182 11.72 21.23 -20.65
N GLY A 183 10.48 20.85 -20.32
CA GLY A 183 9.52 21.73 -19.65
C GLY A 183 9.84 21.96 -18.17
N PRO A 184 9.07 22.85 -17.50
CA PRO A 184 9.25 23.13 -16.08
C PRO A 184 8.77 21.96 -15.20
N VAL A 185 9.35 21.83 -14.01
CA VAL A 185 8.85 20.88 -13.00
C VAL A 185 7.47 21.30 -12.51
N VAL A 186 6.53 20.35 -12.41
CA VAL A 186 5.15 20.59 -11.98
C VAL A 186 4.80 19.63 -10.86
N ALA A 187 4.39 20.16 -9.71
CA ALA A 187 3.87 19.36 -8.61
C ALA A 187 2.48 18.80 -8.95
N ALA A 188 2.22 17.58 -8.48
CA ALA A 188 0.89 16.98 -8.50
C ALA A 188 -0.13 17.82 -7.71
N SER A 189 -1.41 17.68 -8.04
CA SER A 189 -2.51 18.37 -7.34
C SER A 189 -2.67 17.96 -5.87
N GLY A 190 -2.17 16.79 -5.49
CA GLY A 190 -2.20 16.27 -4.13
C GLY A 190 -1.35 14.99 -3.99
N PRO A 191 -1.26 14.44 -2.76
CA PRO A 191 -0.56 13.19 -2.53
C PRO A 191 -1.35 11.99 -3.06
N GLN A 192 -0.62 10.93 -3.34
CA GLN A 192 -1.14 9.59 -3.65
C GLN A 192 -1.02 8.69 -2.43
N ARG A 193 -2.15 8.19 -1.91
CA ARG A 193 -2.16 7.33 -0.71
C ARG A 193 -1.95 5.87 -1.09
N MET A 194 -0.72 5.39 -0.93
CA MET A 194 -0.37 4.00 -1.13
C MET A 194 -0.83 3.16 0.05
N THR A 195 -1.64 2.12 -0.19
CA THR A 195 -2.13 1.22 0.87
C THR A 195 -1.74 -0.22 0.62
N LEU A 196 -1.35 -0.93 1.68
CA LEU A 196 -1.01 -2.35 1.59
C LEU A 196 -2.26 -3.19 1.23
N VAL A 197 -2.14 -4.01 0.20
CA VAL A 197 -3.22 -4.83 -0.34
C VAL A 197 -3.13 -6.25 0.21
N PRO A 198 -4.24 -6.80 0.76
CA PRO A 198 -4.30 -8.21 1.13
C PRO A 198 -4.13 -9.16 -0.05
N GLU A 199 -3.31 -10.20 0.14
CA GLU A 199 -3.11 -11.28 -0.82
C GLU A 199 -4.46 -11.92 -1.24
N PRO A 200 -4.72 -12.15 -2.54
CA PRO A 200 -6.02 -12.63 -3.04
C PRO A 200 -6.52 -13.93 -2.40
N ALA A 201 -5.61 -14.78 -1.92
CA ALA A 201 -5.95 -16.04 -1.26
C ALA A 201 -6.79 -15.83 0.03
N SER A 202 -6.55 -14.75 0.75
CA SER A 202 -7.26 -14.41 1.98
C SER A 202 -8.73 -14.04 1.69
N ALA A 203 -8.99 -13.26 0.64
CA ALA A 203 -10.35 -12.89 0.21
C ALA A 203 -11.18 -14.13 -0.19
N VAL A 204 -10.58 -15.06 -0.95
CA VAL A 204 -11.25 -16.31 -1.37
C VAL A 204 -11.61 -17.19 -0.17
N LEU A 205 -10.73 -17.27 0.83
CA LEU A 205 -10.95 -18.03 2.07
C LEU A 205 -12.12 -17.46 2.88
N PHE A 206 -12.23 -16.13 3.01
CA PHE A 206 -13.36 -15.49 3.68
C PHE A 206 -14.69 -15.75 2.96
N VAL A 207 -14.71 -15.68 1.63
CA VAL A 207 -15.90 -15.99 0.82
C VAL A 207 -16.32 -17.46 1.02
N LEU A 208 -15.38 -18.40 0.97
CA LEU A 208 -15.64 -19.82 1.20
C LEU A 208 -16.12 -20.09 2.63
N ALA A 209 -15.50 -19.48 3.63
CA ALA A 209 -15.90 -19.61 5.04
C ALA A 209 -17.33 -19.08 5.27
N GLY A 210 -17.68 -17.95 4.66
CA GLY A 210 -19.03 -17.39 4.68
C GLY A 210 -20.07 -18.32 4.03
N LEU A 211 -19.74 -18.92 2.89
CA LEU A 211 -20.61 -19.89 2.21
C LEU A 211 -20.79 -21.18 3.04
N ILE A 212 -19.74 -21.69 3.69
CA ILE A 212 -19.82 -22.87 4.56
C ILE A 212 -20.67 -22.59 5.81
N ALA A 213 -20.48 -21.42 6.44
CA ALA A 213 -21.24 -21.02 7.63
C ALA A 213 -22.74 -20.88 7.32
N THR A 214 -23.10 -20.30 6.17
CA THR A 214 -24.49 -20.18 5.74
C THR A 214 -25.11 -21.54 5.36
N ALA A 215 -24.36 -22.42 4.69
CA ALA A 215 -24.79 -23.77 4.38
C ALA A 215 -25.05 -24.62 5.64
N ARG A 216 -24.18 -24.53 6.65
CA ARG A 216 -24.35 -25.21 7.96
C ARG A 216 -25.57 -24.70 8.73
N ARG A 217 -25.87 -23.40 8.67
CA ARG A 217 -27.08 -22.81 9.31
C ARG A 217 -28.38 -23.32 8.66
N ARG A 218 -28.41 -23.54 7.35
CA ARG A 218 -29.60 -24.09 6.66
C ARG A 218 -29.90 -25.53 7.08
N ARG A 219 -28.88 -26.38 7.22
CA ARG A 219 -29.06 -27.80 7.62
C ARG A 219 -29.53 -28.01 9.06
N ARG A 220 -29.35 -27.04 9.95
CA ARG A 220 -29.81 -27.12 11.36
C ARG A 220 -31.27 -26.67 11.55
N ARG A 221 -31.92 -26.16 10.51
CA ARG A 221 -33.33 -25.69 10.54
C ARG A 221 -34.32 -26.63 9.86
N THR A 222 -33.82 -27.72 9.28
CA THR A 222 -34.58 -28.85 8.73
C THR A 222 -34.45 -30.02 9.69
#